data_AF-A0A8K1CJP6-F1
#
_entry.id   AF-A0A8K1CJP6-F1
#
_cell.length_a   1.000
_cell.length_b   1.000
_cell.length_c   1.000
_cell.angle_alpha   90.00
_cell.angle_beta   90.00
_cell.angle_gamma   90.00
#
_symmetry.space_group_name_H-M   'P 1'
#
loop_
_entity.id
_entity.type
_entity.pdbx_description
1 polymer ?
#
loop_
_entity_poly.entity_id
_entity_poly.type
_entity_poly.pdbx_seq_one_letter_code
_entity_poly.pdbx_strand_id
1 'polypeptide(L)'
;MRTIFHLVENHRGIPNLHTSRESQPSLKRLFITKARQRQSLQNLFISSVFFCVGVGIFVHSIVAVTSTKHVCAPHPHCAVMSYQWNVNAEYCSCIVFVNRLTRVTTFNDWENPRDATTDLAALAKSGHLWITQIVNRALPTFPEELRQFHGMEQVIRIYSKTLRIPDWAIEWKALKYLHIEGDFTANRLTYMPDDLFAEMHDLAFLHLGSLTSLNLLVFADAIQVYKLPSLANLKKLQQFTIVFRNPVCCNGFITGKCDLSDFQCKPRVDKPVVQCTDERIPREELAMVDKVKVVLCSQNQKTDLKDSRPTVATTDEACGGVMYKQCTTPSGATGICYTARMMVISCDAAAGYDKMRRLQIARGVGEPCDPRVEAWLGCK
;
A
#
# COMPACT_ATOMS: atom_id res chain seq x y z
N MET A 1 -39.98 27.80 -45.69
CA MET A 1 -40.68 28.62 -46.72
C MET A 1 -41.09 27.67 -47.84
N ARG A 2 -42.40 27.53 -48.17
CA ARG A 2 -43.01 26.85 -49.37
C ARG A 2 -42.49 25.41 -49.69
N THR A 3 -43.23 24.30 -49.70
CA THR A 3 -44.66 23.95 -49.87
C THR A 3 -45.19 24.02 -51.31
N ILE A 4 -45.96 22.98 -51.74
CA ILE A 4 -46.73 22.79 -53.01
C ILE A 4 -45.82 22.67 -54.27
N PHE A 5 -46.02 21.85 -55.34
CA PHE A 5 -47.13 21.06 -55.92
C PHE A 5 -46.68 19.62 -56.29
N HIS A 6 -47.47 18.53 -56.46
CA HIS A 6 -48.91 18.24 -56.71
C HIS A 6 -49.41 18.28 -58.18
N LEU A 7 -49.80 17.11 -58.74
CA LEU A 7 -50.83 16.79 -59.78
C LEU A 7 -50.51 15.37 -60.34
N VAL A 8 -51.43 14.38 -60.26
CA VAL A 8 -52.41 13.94 -61.31
C VAL A 8 -51.69 13.19 -62.47
N GLU A 9 -52.10 11.99 -62.89
CA GLU A 9 -53.46 11.61 -63.30
C GLU A 9 -53.93 10.18 -62.94
N ASN A 10 -55.22 9.88 -63.20
CA ASN A 10 -55.98 8.72 -62.74
C ASN A 10 -56.64 7.98 -63.91
N HIS A 11 -56.30 6.71 -64.16
CA HIS A 11 -57.11 5.85 -65.04
C HIS A 11 -57.10 4.34 -64.70
N ARG A 12 -58.32 3.84 -64.47
CA ARG A 12 -58.91 2.56 -64.94
C ARG A 12 -58.15 1.24 -64.69
N GLY A 13 -58.84 0.28 -64.05
CA GLY A 13 -58.54 -1.15 -64.26
C GLY A 13 -58.76 -2.09 -63.08
N ILE A 14 -60.01 -2.26 -62.60
CA ILE A 14 -60.38 -3.42 -61.77
C ILE A 14 -61.09 -4.46 -62.64
N PRO A 15 -60.51 -5.64 -62.84
CA PRO A 15 -61.26 -6.88 -63.04
C PRO A 15 -61.39 -7.62 -61.71
N ASN A 16 -62.61 -7.92 -61.27
CA ASN A 16 -62.85 -8.73 -60.08
C ASN A 16 -62.50 -10.20 -60.34
N LEU A 17 -61.30 -10.65 -59.98
CA LEU A 17 -61.04 -12.08 -59.82
C LEU A 17 -61.55 -12.55 -58.44
N HIS A 18 -62.78 -13.09 -58.43
CA HIS A 18 -63.22 -14.01 -57.38
C HIS A 18 -62.30 -15.24 -57.37
N THR A 19 -61.27 -15.20 -56.51
CA THR A 19 -60.46 -16.37 -56.18
C THR A 19 -61.03 -17.03 -54.92
N SER A 20 -61.40 -18.31 -55.04
CA SER A 20 -62.22 -19.01 -54.05
C SER A 20 -61.57 -19.07 -52.66
N ARG A 21 -62.35 -18.71 -51.63
CA ARG A 21 -61.92 -18.46 -50.24
C ARG A 21 -61.71 -19.76 -49.44
N GLU A 22 -61.09 -20.80 -50.00
CA GLU A 22 -61.17 -22.15 -49.41
C GLU A 22 -59.90 -23.02 -49.50
N SER A 23 -58.72 -22.44 -49.25
CA SER A 23 -57.45 -23.22 -49.19
C SER A 23 -56.39 -22.74 -48.18
N GLN A 24 -56.68 -21.72 -47.36
CA GLN A 24 -55.67 -21.09 -46.49
C GLN A 24 -55.44 -21.61 -45.04
N PRO A 25 -56.22 -22.53 -44.41
CA PRO A 25 -55.95 -22.92 -43.03
C PRO A 25 -54.74 -23.85 -42.88
N SER A 26 -54.47 -24.71 -43.88
CA SER A 26 -53.38 -25.69 -43.86
C SER A 26 -52.01 -25.04 -44.03
N LEU A 27 -51.84 -24.21 -45.07
CA LEU A 27 -50.59 -23.48 -45.33
C LEU A 27 -50.19 -22.56 -44.18
N LYS A 28 -51.13 -21.79 -43.61
CA LYS A 28 -50.84 -20.93 -42.44
C LYS A 28 -50.39 -21.74 -41.22
N ARG A 29 -51.02 -22.89 -40.93
CA ARG A 29 -50.54 -23.82 -39.88
C ARG A 29 -49.15 -24.37 -40.18
N LEU A 30 -48.86 -24.74 -41.43
CA LEU A 30 -47.54 -25.24 -41.85
C LEU A 30 -46.43 -24.20 -41.68
N PHE A 31 -46.68 -22.93 -42.06
CA PHE A 31 -45.73 -21.84 -41.84
C PHE A 31 -45.51 -21.55 -40.34
N ILE A 32 -46.58 -21.50 -39.53
CA ILE A 32 -46.47 -21.31 -38.08
C ILE A 32 -45.69 -22.46 -37.44
N THR A 33 -45.93 -23.70 -37.85
CA THR A 33 -45.22 -24.89 -37.33
C THR A 33 -43.74 -24.86 -37.71
N LYS A 34 -43.41 -24.56 -38.98
CA LYS A 34 -42.01 -24.40 -39.43
C LYS A 34 -41.30 -23.23 -38.73
N ALA A 35 -41.99 -22.11 -38.50
CA ALA A 35 -41.44 -20.98 -37.76
C ALA A 35 -41.16 -21.34 -36.29
N ARG A 36 -42.12 -21.99 -35.62
CA ARG A 36 -41.97 -22.46 -34.23
C ARG A 36 -40.87 -23.53 -34.10
N GLN A 37 -40.73 -24.42 -35.07
CA GLN A 37 -39.65 -25.41 -35.15
C GLN A 37 -38.28 -24.74 -35.36
N ARG A 38 -38.18 -23.75 -36.27
CA ARG A 38 -36.95 -22.97 -36.48
C ARG A 38 -36.55 -22.21 -35.21
N GLN A 39 -37.52 -21.57 -34.54
CA GLN A 39 -37.30 -20.89 -33.27
C GLN A 39 -36.89 -21.86 -32.15
N SER A 40 -37.48 -23.07 -32.10
CA SER A 40 -37.06 -24.11 -31.15
C SER A 40 -35.62 -24.59 -31.40
N LEU A 41 -35.20 -24.74 -32.66
CA LEU A 41 -33.83 -25.09 -33.03
C LEU A 41 -32.85 -23.95 -32.73
N GLN A 42 -33.24 -22.69 -32.96
CA GLN A 42 -32.46 -21.52 -32.56
C GLN A 42 -32.29 -21.44 -31.04
N ASN A 43 -33.36 -21.64 -30.27
CA ASN A 43 -33.29 -21.65 -28.80
C ASN A 43 -32.40 -22.80 -28.29
N LEU A 44 -32.47 -23.99 -28.88
CA LEU A 44 -31.62 -25.13 -28.51
C LEU A 44 -30.14 -24.90 -28.87
N PHE A 45 -29.86 -24.30 -30.04
CA PHE A 45 -28.51 -23.88 -30.41
C PHE A 45 -27.95 -22.84 -29.44
N ILE A 46 -28.71 -21.79 -29.13
CA ILE A 46 -28.33 -20.74 -28.17
C ILE A 46 -28.07 -21.35 -26.79
N SER A 47 -28.97 -22.22 -26.30
CA SER A 47 -28.80 -22.92 -25.02
C SER A 47 -27.56 -23.83 -25.01
N SER A 48 -27.23 -24.48 -26.12
CA SER A 48 -26.02 -25.30 -26.25
C SER A 48 -24.75 -24.45 -26.20
N VAL A 49 -24.74 -23.30 -26.90
CA VAL A 49 -23.62 -22.33 -26.83
C VAL A 49 -23.43 -21.81 -25.40
N PHE A 50 -24.50 -21.40 -24.71
CA PHE A 50 -24.42 -20.98 -23.31
C PHE A 50 -23.90 -22.10 -22.39
N PHE A 51 -24.34 -23.35 -22.59
CA PHE A 51 -23.85 -24.48 -21.81
C PHE A 51 -22.35 -24.75 -22.06
N CYS A 52 -21.91 -24.79 -23.32
CA CYS A 52 -20.50 -24.99 -23.67
C CYS A 52 -19.59 -23.86 -23.14
N VAL A 53 -20.04 -22.59 -23.21
CA VAL A 53 -19.32 -21.45 -22.62
C VAL A 53 -19.28 -21.57 -21.09
N GLY A 54 -20.38 -21.95 -20.44
CA GLY A 54 -20.44 -22.18 -19.00
C GLY A 54 -19.47 -23.28 -18.53
N VAL A 55 -19.43 -24.41 -19.24
CA VAL A 55 -18.46 -25.50 -18.98
C VAL A 55 -17.02 -25.03 -19.20
N GLY A 56 -16.75 -24.26 -20.27
CA GLY A 56 -15.44 -23.70 -20.55
C GLY A 56 -14.95 -22.76 -19.43
N ILE A 57 -15.81 -21.85 -18.97
CA ILE A 57 -15.51 -20.95 -17.84
C ILE A 57 -15.29 -21.76 -16.55
N PHE A 58 -16.13 -22.77 -16.26
CA PHE A 58 -16.00 -23.60 -15.08
C PHE A 58 -14.67 -24.39 -15.04
N VAL A 59 -14.28 -25.00 -16.17
CA VAL A 59 -12.97 -25.67 -16.32
C VAL A 59 -11.83 -24.66 -16.17
N HIS A 60 -11.92 -23.50 -16.81
CA HIS A 60 -10.91 -22.44 -16.67
C HIS A 60 -10.75 -21.98 -15.22
N SER A 61 -11.84 -21.72 -14.51
CA SER A 61 -11.82 -21.33 -13.09
C SER A 61 -11.20 -22.40 -12.20
N ILE A 62 -11.54 -23.68 -12.41
CA ILE A 62 -10.94 -24.79 -11.64
C ILE A 62 -9.44 -24.88 -11.90
N VAL A 63 -9.02 -24.95 -13.17
CA VAL A 63 -7.61 -25.11 -13.54
C VAL A 63 -6.78 -23.93 -13.06
N ALA A 64 -7.26 -22.69 -13.25
CA ALA A 64 -6.56 -21.49 -12.80
C ALA A 64 -6.37 -21.45 -11.27
N VAL A 65 -7.37 -21.88 -10.50
CA VAL A 65 -7.26 -21.97 -9.04
C VAL A 65 -6.32 -23.10 -8.61
N THR A 66 -6.37 -24.29 -9.22
CA THR A 66 -5.52 -25.42 -8.83
C THR A 66 -4.07 -25.24 -9.27
N SER A 67 -3.81 -24.78 -10.50
CA SER A 67 -2.45 -24.52 -11.00
C SER A 67 -1.77 -23.43 -10.19
N THR A 68 -2.45 -22.32 -9.91
CA THR A 68 -1.85 -21.22 -9.11
C THR A 68 -1.57 -21.67 -7.69
N LYS A 69 -2.48 -22.40 -7.04
CA LYS A 69 -2.25 -22.95 -5.69
C LYS A 69 -1.07 -23.93 -5.66
N HIS A 70 -0.86 -24.72 -6.71
CA HIS A 70 0.26 -25.65 -6.81
C HIS A 70 1.60 -24.91 -6.93
N VAL A 71 1.74 -24.03 -7.93
CA VAL A 71 2.99 -23.27 -8.17
C VAL A 71 3.32 -22.32 -7.00
N CYS A 72 2.31 -21.77 -6.32
CA CYS A 72 2.51 -20.89 -5.15
C CYS A 72 2.67 -21.63 -3.80
N ALA A 73 2.46 -22.95 -3.73
CA ALA A 73 2.56 -23.70 -2.48
C ALA A 73 3.92 -23.58 -1.74
N PRO A 74 5.08 -23.47 -2.42
CA PRO A 74 6.38 -23.28 -1.75
C PRO A 74 6.59 -21.89 -1.13
N HIS A 75 5.69 -20.92 -1.36
CA HIS A 75 5.90 -19.50 -1.05
C HIS A 75 4.95 -19.00 0.06
N PRO A 76 5.24 -19.27 1.36
CA PRO A 76 4.34 -18.91 2.48
C PRO A 76 4.17 -17.39 2.68
N HIS A 77 5.02 -16.57 2.07
CA HIS A 77 4.90 -15.10 2.08
C HIS A 77 3.99 -14.54 0.97
N CYS A 78 3.43 -15.38 0.10
CA CYS A 78 2.36 -14.97 -0.80
C CYS A 78 1.00 -14.97 -0.09
N ALA A 79 0.50 -13.79 0.26
CA ALA A 79 -0.77 -13.64 0.97
C ALA A 79 -1.99 -13.64 0.02
N VAL A 80 -1.83 -13.23 -1.24
CA VAL A 80 -2.88 -13.24 -2.26
C VAL A 80 -2.28 -13.68 -3.61
N MET A 81 -2.90 -14.70 -4.20
CA MET A 81 -2.55 -15.30 -5.50
C MET A 81 -3.43 -14.70 -6.61
N SER A 82 -2.94 -14.62 -7.85
CA SER A 82 -3.73 -14.05 -8.96
C SER A 82 -4.82 -14.95 -9.55
N TYR A 83 -4.81 -16.25 -9.22
CA TYR A 83 -5.72 -17.28 -9.77
C TYR A 83 -5.86 -17.22 -11.31
N GLN A 84 -4.73 -17.11 -12.00
CA GLN A 84 -4.63 -17.22 -13.46
C GLN A 84 -4.37 -18.65 -13.92
N TRP A 85 -4.55 -18.91 -15.22
CA TRP A 85 -4.20 -20.19 -15.82
C TRP A 85 -2.67 -20.36 -15.84
N ASN A 86 -2.14 -21.08 -14.86
CA ASN A 86 -0.71 -21.24 -14.57
C ASN A 86 -0.22 -22.68 -14.87
N VAL A 87 -0.84 -23.37 -15.83
CA VAL A 87 -0.38 -24.69 -16.27
C VAL A 87 1.00 -24.53 -16.92
N ASN A 88 2.00 -25.26 -16.40
CA ASN A 88 3.42 -25.17 -16.78
C ASN A 88 4.10 -23.82 -16.46
N ALA A 89 3.55 -23.00 -15.57
CA ALA A 89 4.23 -21.78 -15.11
C ALA A 89 5.37 -22.10 -14.13
N GLU A 90 6.55 -21.51 -14.35
CA GLU A 90 7.74 -21.69 -13.48
C GLU A 90 7.65 -20.87 -12.18
N TYR A 91 7.00 -19.70 -12.23
CA TYR A 91 6.98 -18.73 -11.12
C TYR A 91 5.58 -18.50 -10.56
N CYS A 92 5.47 -18.39 -9.25
CA CYS A 92 4.21 -18.10 -8.56
C CYS A 92 3.71 -16.67 -8.88
N SER A 93 2.56 -16.58 -9.54
CA SER A 93 1.86 -15.32 -9.87
C SER A 93 1.18 -14.69 -8.63
N CYS A 94 2.01 -14.24 -7.69
CA CYS A 94 1.58 -13.63 -6.44
C CYS A 94 1.26 -12.14 -6.63
N ILE A 95 0.13 -11.67 -6.09
CA ILE A 95 -0.27 -10.25 -6.11
C ILE A 95 0.21 -9.52 -4.85
N VAL A 96 0.19 -10.18 -3.68
CA VAL A 96 0.46 -9.54 -2.39
C VAL A 96 1.51 -10.32 -1.60
N PHE A 97 2.68 -9.72 -1.40
CA PHE A 97 3.76 -10.24 -0.56
C PHE A 97 3.62 -9.71 0.87
N VAL A 98 3.62 -10.61 1.87
CA VAL A 98 3.62 -10.24 3.30
C VAL A 98 4.66 -11.05 4.08
N ASN A 99 5.73 -10.38 4.51
CA ASN A 99 6.68 -10.91 5.49
C ASN A 99 6.81 -9.93 6.65
N ARG A 100 5.99 -10.15 7.69
CA ARG A 100 5.87 -9.25 8.85
C ARG A 100 6.09 -9.99 10.15
N LEU A 101 6.89 -9.40 11.04
CA LEU A 101 6.98 -9.80 12.45
C LEU A 101 6.49 -8.61 13.29
N THR A 102 5.23 -8.67 13.73
CA THR A 102 4.58 -7.59 14.51
C THR A 102 4.84 -7.68 16.01
N ARG A 103 5.62 -8.65 16.46
CA ARG A 103 6.11 -8.83 17.83
C ARG A 103 7.56 -9.29 17.76
N VAL A 104 8.51 -8.39 18.02
CA VAL A 104 9.92 -8.76 18.17
C VAL A 104 10.22 -8.81 19.66
N THR A 105 10.73 -9.95 20.13
CA THR A 105 10.84 -10.28 21.56
C THR A 105 12.21 -9.96 22.16
N THR A 106 13.26 -9.97 21.35
CA THR A 106 14.63 -9.62 21.78
C THR A 106 15.12 -8.38 21.04
N PHE A 107 16.07 -7.67 21.64
CA PHE A 107 16.79 -6.58 20.99
C PHE A 107 17.56 -7.07 19.75
N ASN A 108 18.18 -8.25 19.84
CA ASN A 108 18.99 -8.81 18.74
C ASN A 108 18.14 -9.11 17.49
N ASP A 109 16.94 -9.69 17.63
CA ASP A 109 16.07 -9.99 16.49
C ASP A 109 15.54 -8.73 15.78
N TRP A 110 15.61 -7.58 16.46
CA TRP A 110 15.21 -6.26 15.93
C TRP A 110 16.39 -5.49 15.35
N GLU A 111 17.58 -5.59 15.93
CA GLU A 111 18.80 -5.02 15.36
C GLU A 111 19.27 -5.83 14.12
N ASN A 112 19.16 -7.16 14.17
CA ASN A 112 19.56 -8.13 13.15
C ASN A 112 18.37 -9.00 12.62
N PRO A 113 17.31 -8.40 12.06
CA PRO A 113 16.13 -9.14 11.60
C PRO A 113 16.42 -9.94 10.33
N ARG A 114 15.85 -11.15 10.24
CA ARG A 114 15.97 -12.05 9.08
C ARG A 114 15.68 -11.32 7.76
N ASP A 115 16.57 -11.53 6.79
CA ASP A 115 16.45 -10.99 5.44
C ASP A 115 15.30 -11.64 4.65
N ALA A 116 14.62 -10.83 3.84
CA ALA A 116 13.48 -11.22 3.00
C ALA A 116 13.72 -10.95 1.49
N THR A 117 14.94 -10.57 1.09
CA THR A 117 15.29 -10.19 -0.29
C THR A 117 15.13 -11.37 -1.24
N THR A 118 15.62 -12.56 -0.89
CA THR A 118 15.47 -13.78 -1.71
C THR A 118 14.01 -14.20 -1.86
N ASP A 119 13.23 -14.16 -0.77
CA ASP A 119 11.80 -14.50 -0.79
C ASP A 119 11.01 -13.53 -1.68
N LEU A 120 11.35 -12.23 -1.63
CA LEU A 120 10.70 -11.18 -2.42
C LEU A 120 11.10 -11.27 -3.90
N ALA A 121 12.38 -11.47 -4.20
CA ALA A 121 12.88 -11.67 -5.56
C ALA A 121 12.21 -12.87 -6.24
N ALA A 122 12.14 -14.01 -5.55
CA ALA A 122 11.51 -15.23 -6.07
C ALA A 122 10.02 -15.04 -6.44
N LEU A 123 9.28 -14.24 -5.67
CA LEU A 123 7.87 -13.93 -5.96
C LEU A 123 7.69 -12.80 -7.01
N ALA A 124 8.66 -11.88 -7.11
CA ALA A 124 8.64 -10.81 -8.11
C ALA A 124 8.85 -11.31 -9.54
N LYS A 125 9.61 -12.41 -9.75
CA LYS A 125 9.89 -13.05 -11.06
C LYS A 125 8.67 -13.34 -11.94
N SER A 126 7.48 -13.46 -11.34
CA SER A 126 6.24 -13.69 -12.08
C SER A 126 5.70 -12.45 -12.80
N GLY A 127 6.22 -11.25 -12.52
CA GLY A 127 5.69 -9.99 -13.06
C GLY A 127 4.26 -9.65 -12.58
N HIS A 128 3.84 -10.17 -11.43
CA HIS A 128 2.46 -10.07 -10.93
C HIS A 128 2.30 -9.37 -9.57
N LEU A 129 3.38 -8.82 -8.99
CA LEU A 129 3.40 -8.42 -7.58
C LEU A 129 3.03 -6.94 -7.37
N TRP A 130 1.78 -6.67 -6.98
CA TRP A 130 1.21 -5.31 -6.88
C TRP A 130 1.41 -4.67 -5.50
N ILE A 131 1.54 -5.49 -4.46
CA ILE A 131 1.63 -5.04 -3.07
C ILE A 131 2.76 -5.75 -2.35
N THR A 132 3.62 -4.98 -1.68
CA THR A 132 4.65 -5.51 -0.77
C THR A 132 4.47 -4.94 0.64
N GLN A 133 4.38 -5.82 1.66
CA GLN A 133 4.38 -5.44 3.07
C GLN A 133 5.49 -6.21 3.81
N ILE A 134 6.52 -5.48 4.24
CA ILE A 134 7.67 -6.02 4.97
C ILE A 134 7.86 -5.24 6.28
N VAL A 135 7.82 -5.95 7.41
CA VAL A 135 7.88 -5.36 8.77
C VAL A 135 8.80 -6.19 9.66
N ASN A 136 9.82 -5.56 10.27
CA ASN A 136 10.87 -6.23 11.08
C ASN A 136 11.54 -7.41 10.35
N ARG A 137 11.95 -7.16 9.10
CA ARG A 137 12.61 -8.09 8.18
C ARG A 137 13.56 -7.30 7.29
N ALA A 138 14.82 -7.70 7.21
CA ALA A 138 15.80 -6.94 6.43
C ALA A 138 15.49 -7.00 4.93
N LEU A 139 15.72 -5.88 4.26
CA LEU A 139 15.83 -5.73 2.82
C LEU A 139 16.70 -4.49 2.55
N PRO A 140 18.04 -4.61 2.59
CA PRO A 140 18.95 -3.48 2.45
C PRO A 140 18.78 -2.77 1.10
N THR A 141 18.52 -3.54 0.04
CA THR A 141 18.34 -3.12 -1.35
C THR A 141 17.09 -3.77 -1.96
N PHE A 142 16.42 -3.08 -2.89
CA PHE A 142 15.32 -3.68 -3.65
C PHE A 142 15.88 -4.67 -4.70
N PRO A 143 15.33 -5.89 -4.84
CA PRO A 143 15.74 -6.82 -5.89
C PRO A 143 15.27 -6.35 -7.28
N GLU A 144 16.14 -6.52 -8.29
CA GLU A 144 15.91 -6.08 -9.68
C GLU A 144 14.67 -6.72 -10.33
N GLU A 145 14.24 -7.90 -9.88
CA GLU A 145 13.02 -8.53 -10.37
C GLU A 145 11.75 -7.67 -10.15
N LEU A 146 11.74 -6.76 -9.17
CA LEU A 146 10.64 -5.81 -8.96
C LEU A 146 10.57 -4.68 -10.02
N ARG A 147 11.64 -4.46 -10.78
CA ARG A 147 11.66 -3.51 -11.90
C ARG A 147 10.81 -4.00 -13.07
N GLN A 148 10.75 -5.32 -13.25
CA GLN A 148 10.01 -5.97 -14.35
C GLN A 148 8.50 -5.73 -14.30
N PHE A 149 7.98 -5.14 -13.21
CA PHE A 149 6.56 -4.91 -13.01
C PHE A 149 6.23 -3.42 -12.72
N HIS A 150 5.67 -2.75 -13.71
CA HIS A 150 5.32 -1.32 -13.64
C HIS A 150 3.98 -1.04 -12.91
N GLY A 151 3.19 -2.07 -12.62
CA GLY A 151 1.88 -1.95 -11.93
C GLY A 151 1.95 -1.97 -10.40
N MET A 152 3.12 -1.71 -9.81
CA MET A 152 3.32 -1.70 -8.35
C MET A 152 2.44 -0.61 -7.72
N GLU A 153 1.45 -1.01 -6.92
CA GLU A 153 0.48 -0.08 -6.31
C GLU A 153 0.84 0.33 -4.88
N GLN A 154 1.44 -0.58 -4.10
CA GLN A 154 1.64 -0.36 -2.66
C GLN A 154 2.93 -0.98 -2.14
N VAL A 155 3.74 -0.15 -1.48
CA VAL A 155 5.03 -0.54 -0.87
C VAL A 155 5.05 -0.10 0.60
N ILE A 156 4.99 -1.07 1.52
CA ILE A 156 5.09 -0.85 2.97
C ILE A 156 6.36 -1.49 3.51
N ARG A 157 7.25 -0.66 4.05
CA ARG A 157 8.58 -0.98 4.57
C ARG A 157 8.70 -0.42 5.99
N ILE A 158 8.66 -1.26 7.01
CA ILE A 158 8.74 -0.81 8.41
C ILE A 158 9.88 -1.55 9.11
N TYR A 159 10.90 -0.82 9.55
CA TYR A 159 12.12 -1.36 10.18
C TYR A 159 12.86 -2.39 9.30
N SER A 160 12.79 -2.22 7.97
CA SER A 160 13.36 -3.19 7.01
C SER A 160 14.81 -2.95 6.60
N LYS A 161 15.59 -2.18 7.39
CA LYS A 161 17.02 -1.87 7.14
C LYS A 161 17.34 -1.25 5.76
N THR A 162 16.32 -0.76 5.04
CA THR A 162 16.41 -0.38 3.62
C THR A 162 17.18 0.93 3.47
N LEU A 163 18.30 0.88 2.73
CA LEU A 163 19.25 1.98 2.64
C LEU A 163 18.97 2.93 1.48
N ARG A 164 18.47 2.41 0.36
CA ARG A 164 18.25 3.17 -0.88
C ARG A 164 16.93 2.76 -1.52
N ILE A 165 16.20 3.71 -2.09
CA ILE A 165 15.33 3.42 -3.23
C ILE A 165 16.21 3.44 -4.50
N PRO A 166 16.13 2.45 -5.41
CA PRO A 166 16.92 2.42 -6.63
C PRO A 166 16.39 3.41 -7.68
N ASP A 167 17.26 3.80 -8.61
CA ASP A 167 16.95 4.81 -9.63
C ASP A 167 15.84 4.36 -10.59
N TRP A 168 15.72 3.04 -10.84
CA TRP A 168 14.63 2.49 -11.65
C TRP A 168 13.26 2.53 -10.98
N ALA A 169 13.14 2.88 -9.68
CA ALA A 169 11.84 2.97 -9.01
C ALA A 169 10.92 4.08 -9.57
N ILE A 170 11.47 5.01 -10.37
CA ILE A 170 10.70 5.96 -11.21
C ILE A 170 9.73 5.25 -12.17
N GLU A 171 9.99 3.98 -12.50
CA GLU A 171 9.18 3.16 -13.41
C GLU A 171 7.86 2.66 -12.77
N TRP A 172 7.68 2.81 -11.45
CA TRP A 172 6.44 2.43 -10.73
C TRP A 172 5.35 3.51 -10.81
N LYS A 173 4.92 3.86 -12.04
CA LYS A 173 3.97 4.96 -12.31
C LYS A 173 2.58 4.72 -11.69
N ALA A 174 2.24 3.47 -11.39
CA ALA A 174 0.98 3.05 -10.75
C ALA A 174 0.96 3.18 -9.21
N LEU A 175 2.05 3.66 -8.58
CA LEU A 175 2.19 3.66 -7.12
C LEU A 175 1.19 4.61 -6.43
N LYS A 176 0.35 4.04 -5.56
CA LYS A 176 -0.71 4.75 -4.81
C LYS A 176 -0.34 4.99 -3.34
N TYR A 177 0.50 4.12 -2.77
CA TYR A 177 0.85 4.14 -1.34
C TYR A 177 2.32 3.74 -1.13
N LEU A 178 3.12 4.64 -0.58
CA LEU A 178 4.51 4.39 -0.17
C LEU A 178 4.70 4.72 1.31
N HIS A 179 5.16 3.73 2.10
CA HIS A 179 5.51 3.89 3.51
C HIS A 179 6.89 3.28 3.73
N ILE A 180 7.87 4.11 4.09
CA ILE A 180 9.20 3.65 4.52
C ILE A 180 9.52 4.27 5.88
N GLU A 181 9.59 3.43 6.91
CA GLU A 181 9.85 3.85 8.29
C GLU A 181 11.11 3.18 8.85
N GLY A 182 12.09 3.99 9.24
CA GLY A 182 13.37 3.55 9.81
C GLY A 182 13.28 3.26 11.31
N ASP A 183 14.22 2.45 11.79
CA ASP A 183 14.32 1.91 13.16
C ASP A 183 15.25 2.73 14.08
N PHE A 184 15.52 3.98 13.69
CA PHE A 184 16.49 4.91 14.27
C PHE A 184 17.96 4.45 14.24
N THR A 185 18.30 3.28 13.70
CA THR A 185 19.69 2.82 13.54
C THR A 185 20.44 3.63 12.45
N ALA A 186 21.68 3.23 12.16
CA ALA A 186 22.40 3.70 10.98
C ALA A 186 21.78 3.19 9.66
N ASN A 187 21.12 2.02 9.69
CA ASN A 187 20.60 1.30 8.53
C ASN A 187 19.19 1.77 8.15
N ARG A 188 19.13 3.04 7.76
CA ARG A 188 17.91 3.75 7.35
C ARG A 188 18.07 4.32 5.93
N LEU A 189 16.98 4.77 5.32
CA LEU A 189 17.00 5.40 4.01
C LEU A 189 18.00 6.57 3.96
N THR A 190 18.99 6.48 3.08
CA THR A 190 20.04 7.49 2.83
C THR A 190 19.92 8.12 1.45
N TYR A 191 19.22 7.48 0.52
CA TYR A 191 19.11 7.91 -0.87
C TYR A 191 17.75 7.55 -1.48
N MET A 192 17.25 8.46 -2.32
CA MET A 192 16.04 8.37 -3.12
C MET A 192 16.30 9.21 -4.40
N PRO A 193 15.79 8.84 -5.58
CA PRO A 193 15.90 9.69 -6.78
C PRO A 193 15.16 11.02 -6.60
N ASP A 194 15.75 12.13 -7.04
CA ASP A 194 15.17 13.48 -6.89
C ASP A 194 13.84 13.64 -7.67
N ASP A 195 13.67 12.86 -8.73
CA ASP A 195 12.53 12.83 -9.64
C ASP A 195 11.53 11.69 -9.35
N LEU A 196 11.70 10.93 -8.25
CA LEU A 196 10.92 9.71 -7.97
C LEU A 196 9.40 9.87 -8.11
N PHE A 197 8.87 11.02 -7.72
CA PHE A 197 7.42 11.29 -7.69
C PHE A 197 6.90 12.02 -8.94
N ALA A 198 7.75 12.28 -9.95
CA ALA A 198 7.39 13.05 -11.15
C ALA A 198 6.24 12.41 -11.95
N GLU A 199 6.28 11.09 -12.17
CA GLU A 199 5.26 10.36 -12.94
C GLU A 199 4.28 9.53 -12.08
N MET A 200 4.42 9.56 -10.75
CA MET A 200 3.55 8.84 -9.81
C MET A 200 2.23 9.61 -9.55
N HIS A 201 1.49 9.92 -10.61
CA HIS A 201 0.30 10.80 -10.57
C HIS A 201 -0.84 10.30 -9.67
N ASP A 202 -0.87 9.00 -9.36
CA ASP A 202 -1.90 8.38 -8.52
C ASP A 202 -1.53 8.32 -7.02
N LEU A 203 -0.30 8.67 -6.64
CA LEU A 203 0.24 8.59 -5.27
C LEU A 203 -0.58 9.45 -4.30
N ALA A 204 -1.28 8.78 -3.38
CA ALA A 204 -2.20 9.38 -2.41
C ALA A 204 -1.67 9.36 -0.97
N PHE A 205 -0.65 8.55 -0.70
CA PHE A 205 -0.02 8.43 0.62
C PHE A 205 1.48 8.21 0.48
N LEU A 206 2.27 9.09 1.13
CA LEU A 206 3.73 9.02 1.17
C LEU A 206 4.22 9.29 2.60
N HIS A 207 4.75 8.28 3.26
CA HIS A 207 5.09 8.34 4.67
C HIS A 207 6.54 7.90 4.91
N LEU A 208 7.38 8.86 5.29
CA LEU A 208 8.80 8.69 5.57
C LEU A 208 9.05 8.97 7.06
N GLY A 209 8.31 8.23 7.91
CA GLY A 209 8.09 8.51 9.34
C GLY A 209 7.25 9.80 9.57
N SER A 210 6.52 10.04 10.67
CA SER A 210 5.99 9.22 11.78
C SER A 210 5.25 10.21 12.72
N LEU A 211 3.92 10.37 12.78
CA LEU A 211 2.71 9.78 12.16
C LEU A 211 1.65 10.93 12.02
N THR A 212 0.35 10.83 11.63
CA THR A 212 -0.59 9.80 11.14
C THR A 212 -1.78 10.50 10.44
N SER A 213 -2.26 10.06 9.26
CA SER A 213 -3.62 10.24 8.67
C SER A 213 -3.59 9.93 7.16
N LEU A 214 -4.75 9.72 6.51
CA LEU A 214 -4.85 9.53 5.06
C LEU A 214 -4.71 10.87 4.28
N ASN A 215 -4.29 10.81 3.01
CA ASN A 215 -4.01 11.95 2.14
C ASN A 215 -2.85 12.86 2.64
N LEU A 216 -1.85 12.24 3.26
CA LEU A 216 -0.78 12.89 4.02
C LEU A 216 0.61 12.59 3.44
N LEU A 217 1.48 13.60 3.47
CA LEU A 217 2.93 13.49 3.34
C LEU A 217 3.58 13.81 4.68
N VAL A 218 4.40 12.89 5.21
CA VAL A 218 5.23 13.14 6.41
C VAL A 218 6.70 12.84 6.14
N PHE A 219 7.56 13.77 6.54
CA PHE A 219 8.97 13.51 6.83
C PHE A 219 9.19 13.65 8.35
N ALA A 220 9.72 12.60 9.00
CA ALA A 220 10.12 12.64 10.41
C ALA A 220 11.51 12.05 10.64
N ASP A 221 12.39 12.82 11.30
CA ASP A 221 13.82 12.50 11.46
C ASP A 221 14.52 12.20 10.12
N ALA A 222 14.12 12.91 9.04
CA ALA A 222 14.61 12.72 7.68
C ALA A 222 16.00 13.39 7.50
N ILE A 223 16.96 12.99 8.33
CA ILE A 223 18.26 13.65 8.54
C ILE A 223 19.24 13.68 7.35
N GLN A 224 18.85 13.18 6.19
CA GLN A 224 19.63 13.24 4.94
C GLN A 224 18.84 13.92 3.81
N VAL A 225 17.64 14.42 4.10
CA VAL A 225 16.83 15.25 3.20
C VAL A 225 17.27 16.70 3.41
N TYR A 226 18.06 17.21 2.47
CA TYR A 226 18.56 18.60 2.43
C TYR A 226 17.77 19.49 1.44
N LYS A 227 17.05 18.87 0.51
CA LYS A 227 16.13 19.46 -0.46
C LYS A 227 14.86 18.61 -0.46
N LEU A 228 13.73 19.15 -0.93
CA LEU A 228 12.54 18.32 -1.19
C LEU A 228 12.62 17.74 -2.61
N PRO A 229 12.25 16.46 -2.82
CA PRO A 229 11.98 15.93 -4.16
C PRO A 229 10.69 16.55 -4.70
N SER A 230 10.51 16.61 -6.03
CA SER A 230 9.44 17.45 -6.58
C SER A 230 8.03 16.96 -6.21
N LEU A 231 7.24 17.86 -5.60
CA LEU A 231 5.91 17.56 -5.09
C LEU A 231 4.79 17.82 -6.11
N ALA A 232 5.08 18.49 -7.23
CA ALA A 232 4.09 19.08 -8.14
C ALA A 232 3.04 18.10 -8.72
N ASN A 233 3.32 16.79 -8.71
CA ASN A 233 2.43 15.76 -9.22
C ASN A 233 1.55 15.06 -8.17
N LEU A 234 1.72 15.34 -6.88
CA LEU A 234 0.96 14.75 -5.77
C LEU A 234 -0.45 15.37 -5.63
N LYS A 235 -1.22 15.40 -6.72
CA LYS A 235 -2.49 16.16 -6.89
C LYS A 235 -3.61 15.81 -5.89
N LYS A 236 -3.44 14.73 -5.10
CA LYS A 236 -4.39 14.25 -4.08
C LYS A 236 -3.96 14.59 -2.64
N LEU A 237 -2.80 15.22 -2.46
CA LEU A 237 -2.26 15.57 -1.15
C LEU A 237 -3.17 16.59 -0.44
N GLN A 238 -3.48 16.34 0.84
CA GLN A 238 -4.33 17.22 1.67
C GLN A 238 -3.63 17.74 2.92
N GLN A 239 -2.60 17.04 3.42
CA GLN A 239 -1.76 17.52 4.51
C GLN A 239 -0.27 17.26 4.21
N PHE A 240 0.58 18.23 4.53
CA PHE A 240 2.04 18.10 4.47
C PHE A 240 2.65 18.41 5.84
N THR A 241 3.55 17.56 6.32
CA THR A 241 4.08 17.63 7.68
C THR A 241 5.57 17.31 7.71
N ILE A 242 6.39 18.21 8.26
CA ILE A 242 7.80 18.00 8.55
C ILE A 242 8.03 18.24 10.04
N VAL A 243 8.43 17.17 10.74
CA VAL A 243 8.41 17.07 12.22
C VAL A 243 9.68 16.40 12.73
N PHE A 244 10.06 16.69 13.99
CA PHE A 244 11.37 16.32 14.53
C PHE A 244 12.52 16.87 13.65
N ARG A 245 13.64 16.15 13.50
CA ARG A 245 14.90 16.70 12.97
C ARG A 245 15.08 16.53 11.46
N ASN A 246 15.01 17.63 10.70
CA ASN A 246 15.09 17.61 9.23
C ASN A 246 15.99 18.77 8.72
N PRO A 247 17.15 18.52 8.08
CA PRO A 247 18.09 19.55 7.62
C PRO A 247 17.47 20.60 6.69
N VAL A 248 16.57 20.17 5.79
CA VAL A 248 15.81 21.01 4.86
C VAL A 248 14.99 22.14 5.51
N CYS A 249 14.72 22.05 6.82
CA CYS A 249 14.03 23.08 7.60
C CYS A 249 14.93 24.18 8.18
N CYS A 250 16.24 23.99 8.19
CA CYS A 250 17.20 24.88 8.87
C CYS A 250 18.44 25.22 8.02
N ASN A 251 18.65 24.55 6.87
CA ASN A 251 19.66 24.94 5.88
C ASN A 251 19.25 26.10 4.96
N GLY A 252 18.01 26.58 5.08
CA GLY A 252 17.45 27.68 4.28
C GLY A 252 16.59 27.28 3.08
N PHE A 253 16.47 25.99 2.73
CA PHE A 253 15.72 25.55 1.54
C PHE A 253 14.22 25.89 1.59
N ILE A 254 13.55 25.57 2.72
CA ILE A 254 12.11 25.87 2.91
C ILE A 254 11.89 27.32 3.37
N THR A 255 12.67 27.77 4.35
CA THR A 255 12.44 29.02 5.09
C THR A 255 13.03 30.26 4.42
N GLY A 256 13.87 30.08 3.40
CA GLY A 256 14.71 31.14 2.82
C GLY A 256 15.82 31.65 3.75
N LYS A 257 15.95 31.08 4.97
CA LYS A 257 16.90 31.52 6.02
C LYS A 257 17.59 30.31 6.62
N CYS A 258 18.92 30.25 6.48
CA CYS A 258 19.73 29.25 7.16
C CYS A 258 19.90 29.61 8.64
N ASP A 259 19.62 28.66 9.53
CA ASP A 259 19.89 28.72 10.96
C ASP A 259 20.47 27.38 11.41
N LEU A 260 21.80 27.26 11.36
CA LEU A 260 22.51 26.06 11.81
C LEU A 260 22.50 25.88 13.34
N SER A 261 21.96 26.84 14.11
CA SER A 261 21.79 26.73 15.56
C SER A 261 20.48 26.06 15.97
N ASP A 262 19.50 25.99 15.06
CA ASP A 262 18.23 25.29 15.28
C ASP A 262 18.46 23.81 15.64
N PHE A 263 17.58 23.27 16.49
CA PHE A 263 17.66 21.88 16.96
C PHE A 263 17.72 20.86 15.81
N GLN A 264 17.07 21.15 14.69
CA GLN A 264 17.08 20.28 13.51
C GLN A 264 18.49 20.16 12.92
N CYS A 265 19.27 21.24 12.86
CA CYS A 265 20.58 21.32 12.20
C CYS A 265 21.78 20.87 13.05
N LYS A 266 21.61 20.65 14.37
CA LYS A 266 22.71 20.24 15.26
C LYS A 266 23.51 19.03 14.73
N PRO A 267 24.85 19.00 14.84
CA PRO A 267 25.64 17.85 14.41
C PRO A 267 25.17 16.51 15.02
N ARG A 268 25.36 15.42 14.26
CA ARG A 268 25.22 14.03 14.74
C ARG A 268 26.51 13.27 14.44
N VAL A 269 26.86 12.33 15.31
CA VAL A 269 27.95 11.38 15.08
C VAL A 269 27.64 10.56 13.81
N ASP A 270 28.67 10.26 13.01
CA ASP A 270 28.61 9.50 11.75
C ASP A 270 27.67 10.09 10.67
N LYS A 271 27.49 11.42 10.67
CA LYS A 271 26.71 12.14 9.65
C LYS A 271 27.41 13.41 9.16
N PRO A 272 27.23 13.80 7.87
CA PRO A 272 27.68 15.09 7.37
C PRO A 272 27.13 16.24 8.21
N VAL A 273 27.94 17.28 8.43
CA VAL A 273 27.50 18.52 9.08
C VAL A 273 26.60 19.27 8.10
N VAL A 274 25.40 19.67 8.54
CA VAL A 274 24.46 20.42 7.69
C VAL A 274 25.09 21.73 7.23
N GLN A 275 25.09 21.96 5.92
CA GLN A 275 25.52 23.21 5.30
C GLN A 275 24.29 24.00 4.86
N CYS A 276 24.41 25.33 4.83
CA CYS A 276 23.42 26.19 4.18
C CYS A 276 23.38 25.94 2.67
N THR A 277 22.24 26.23 2.05
CA THR A 277 22.09 26.26 0.59
C THR A 277 21.45 27.57 0.13
N ASP A 278 21.72 27.99 -1.10
CA ASP A 278 21.02 29.10 -1.77
C ASP A 278 19.83 28.63 -2.61
N GLU A 279 19.69 27.31 -2.81
CA GLU A 279 18.52 26.71 -3.44
C GLU A 279 17.28 26.85 -2.54
N ARG A 280 16.11 26.97 -3.16
CA ARG A 280 14.83 27.20 -2.49
C ARG A 280 13.79 26.23 -3.02
N ILE A 281 12.76 25.95 -2.23
CA ILE A 281 11.55 25.29 -2.71
C ILE A 281 11.00 26.04 -3.97
N PRO A 282 10.71 25.33 -5.08
CA PRO A 282 10.14 25.94 -6.28
C PRO A 282 8.83 26.68 -6.00
N ARG A 283 8.50 27.71 -6.81
CA ARG A 283 7.32 28.57 -6.58
C ARG A 283 6.01 27.80 -6.75
N GLU A 284 6.00 26.88 -7.70
CA GLU A 284 4.95 25.92 -8.01
C GLU A 284 4.69 24.94 -6.85
N GLU A 285 5.74 24.57 -6.09
CA GLU A 285 5.64 23.71 -4.92
C GLU A 285 5.27 24.50 -3.66
N LEU A 286 5.79 25.72 -3.50
CA LEU A 286 5.33 26.65 -2.46
C LEU A 286 3.83 26.94 -2.61
N ALA A 287 3.38 27.20 -3.84
CA ALA A 287 1.96 27.37 -4.18
C ALA A 287 1.14 26.06 -4.11
N MET A 288 1.76 24.92 -3.78
CA MET A 288 1.10 23.67 -3.41
C MET A 288 1.08 23.47 -1.89
N VAL A 289 2.17 23.85 -1.19
CA VAL A 289 2.20 23.98 0.28
C VAL A 289 1.05 24.87 0.75
N ASP A 290 0.85 26.05 0.13
CA ASP A 290 -0.23 26.99 0.46
C ASP A 290 -1.66 26.42 0.29
N LYS A 291 -1.84 25.29 -0.40
CA LYS A 291 -3.16 24.67 -0.68
C LYS A 291 -3.49 23.49 0.24
N VAL A 292 -2.50 22.94 0.95
CA VAL A 292 -2.70 21.78 1.84
C VAL A 292 -2.72 22.24 3.30
N LYS A 293 -3.09 21.36 4.23
CA LYS A 293 -2.87 21.62 5.66
C LYS A 293 -1.38 21.45 5.96
N VAL A 294 -0.73 22.51 6.41
CA VAL A 294 0.74 22.55 6.58
C VAL A 294 1.15 22.51 8.05
N VAL A 295 2.11 21.64 8.38
CA VAL A 295 2.89 21.70 9.63
C VAL A 295 4.36 21.51 9.28
N LEU A 296 5.04 22.59 8.88
CA LEU A 296 6.46 22.57 8.53
C LEU A 296 7.32 22.98 9.73
N CYS A 297 8.47 22.32 9.87
CA CYS A 297 9.62 22.81 10.65
C CYS A 297 9.29 23.18 12.11
N SER A 298 8.48 22.35 12.78
CA SER A 298 7.92 22.64 14.10
C SER A 298 8.97 22.77 15.21
N GLN A 299 9.35 24.00 15.53
CA GLN A 299 10.39 24.35 16.53
C GLN A 299 10.09 23.85 17.96
N ASN A 300 8.85 23.43 18.25
CA ASN A 300 8.45 22.93 19.56
C ASN A 300 8.90 21.48 19.83
N GLN A 301 9.23 20.70 18.79
CA GLN A 301 9.62 19.30 18.94
C GLN A 301 11.14 19.13 19.08
N LYS A 302 11.65 19.39 20.29
CA LYS A 302 13.07 19.32 20.65
C LYS A 302 13.52 17.97 21.22
N THR A 303 12.73 16.92 21.03
CA THR A 303 13.10 15.53 21.33
C THR A 303 13.80 14.91 20.13
N ASP A 304 14.97 14.30 20.32
CA ASP A 304 15.60 13.51 19.27
C ASP A 304 14.92 12.12 19.24
N LEU A 305 14.38 11.68 18.10
CA LEU A 305 13.73 10.36 18.03
C LEU A 305 14.71 9.21 18.27
N LYS A 306 16.02 9.43 18.12
CA LYS A 306 17.05 8.45 18.52
C LYS A 306 17.05 8.19 20.03
N ASP A 307 16.63 9.15 20.86
CA ASP A 307 16.53 8.98 22.31
C ASP A 307 15.33 8.10 22.71
N SER A 308 14.33 8.00 21.82
CA SER A 308 13.19 7.05 21.94
C SER A 308 13.50 5.65 21.40
N ARG A 309 14.75 5.36 21.02
CA ARG A 309 15.13 4.03 20.52
C ARG A 309 15.14 2.99 21.65
N PRO A 310 14.57 1.79 21.44
CA PRO A 310 14.79 0.65 22.32
C PRO A 310 16.27 0.32 22.55
N THR A 311 16.54 -0.32 23.69
CA THR A 311 17.86 -0.74 24.18
C THR A 311 17.72 -2.06 24.94
N VAL A 312 18.78 -2.87 25.04
CA VAL A 312 18.79 -4.15 25.79
C VAL A 312 18.19 -4.00 27.20
N ALA A 313 18.56 -2.93 27.91
CA ALA A 313 18.02 -2.60 29.23
C ALA A 313 16.50 -2.35 29.24
N THR A 314 15.96 -1.72 28.19
CA THR A 314 14.50 -1.47 28.07
C THR A 314 13.74 -2.65 27.46
N THR A 315 14.41 -3.63 26.83
CA THR A 315 13.77 -4.76 26.13
C THR A 315 13.99 -6.08 26.85
N ASP A 316 15.18 -6.66 26.78
CA ASP A 316 15.47 -8.02 27.22
C ASP A 316 15.56 -8.08 28.75
N GLU A 317 16.15 -7.07 29.38
CA GLU A 317 16.24 -6.96 30.85
C GLU A 317 14.90 -6.56 31.47
N ALA A 318 14.34 -5.41 31.08
CA ALA A 318 13.10 -4.90 31.67
C ALA A 318 11.86 -5.74 31.29
N CYS A 319 11.76 -6.23 30.05
CA CYS A 319 10.57 -6.91 29.53
C CYS A 319 10.74 -8.40 29.27
N GLY A 320 11.91 -8.86 28.82
CA GLY A 320 12.16 -10.28 28.49
C GLY A 320 11.23 -10.82 27.40
N GLY A 321 10.84 -9.97 26.44
CA GLY A 321 9.88 -10.30 25.39
C GLY A 321 8.42 -10.43 25.83
N VAL A 322 8.08 -10.18 27.10
CA VAL A 322 6.71 -10.34 27.62
C VAL A 322 5.90 -9.05 27.45
N MET A 323 4.85 -9.09 26.63
CA MET A 323 3.87 -8.00 26.49
C MET A 323 3.11 -7.74 27.80
N TYR A 324 2.71 -6.49 28.01
CA TYR A 324 1.85 -6.02 29.11
C TYR A 324 2.38 -6.22 30.55
N LYS A 325 3.55 -6.85 30.70
CA LYS A 325 4.33 -6.91 31.94
C LYS A 325 4.61 -5.50 32.48
N GLN A 326 4.55 -5.34 33.81
CA GLN A 326 5.03 -4.12 34.49
C GLN A 326 6.55 -4.06 34.42
N CYS A 327 7.10 -2.88 34.17
CA CYS A 327 8.54 -2.68 34.05
C CYS A 327 9.00 -1.35 34.64
N THR A 328 10.32 -1.16 34.71
CA THR A 328 10.96 0.09 35.14
C THR A 328 12.00 0.47 34.09
N THR A 329 12.03 1.74 33.68
CA THR A 329 13.03 2.26 32.74
C THR A 329 14.39 2.44 33.44
N PRO A 330 15.50 2.59 32.69
CA PRO A 330 16.79 3.00 33.24
C PRO A 330 16.77 4.35 34.00
N SER A 331 15.75 5.18 33.78
CA SER A 331 15.50 6.43 34.53
C SER A 331 14.66 6.24 35.80
N GLY A 332 14.33 5.01 36.19
CA GLY A 332 13.54 4.69 37.39
C GLY A 332 12.04 4.87 37.25
N ALA A 333 11.53 5.22 36.06
CA ALA A 333 10.09 5.40 35.83
C ALA A 333 9.40 4.05 35.59
N THR A 334 8.29 3.81 36.29
CA THR A 334 7.44 2.62 36.05
C THR A 334 6.72 2.76 34.70
N GLY A 335 6.71 1.68 33.92
CA GLY A 335 6.07 1.61 32.60
C GLY A 335 5.41 0.27 32.32
N ILE A 336 5.01 0.08 31.06
CA ILE A 336 4.41 -1.14 30.52
C ILE A 336 5.27 -1.67 29.35
N CYS A 337 5.48 -2.98 29.32
CA CYS A 337 6.12 -3.64 28.19
C CYS A 337 5.19 -3.67 26.97
N TYR A 338 5.55 -2.96 25.90
CA TYR A 338 4.67 -2.78 24.75
C TYR A 338 5.46 -2.68 23.43
N THR A 339 4.80 -3.03 22.31
CA THR A 339 5.35 -2.84 20.95
C THR A 339 4.88 -1.51 20.37
N ALA A 340 5.51 -0.42 20.82
CA ALA A 340 5.25 0.91 20.27
C ALA A 340 5.60 0.93 18.77
N ARG A 341 4.66 1.40 17.92
CA ARG A 341 4.81 1.49 16.46
C ARG A 341 5.29 0.17 15.77
N MET A 342 4.97 -1.00 16.32
CA MET A 342 5.46 -2.33 15.86
C MET A 342 6.96 -2.59 16.07
N MET A 343 7.67 -1.86 16.95
CA MET A 343 9.07 -2.12 17.28
C MET A 343 9.22 -3.37 18.19
N VAL A 344 10.45 -3.70 18.59
CA VAL A 344 10.72 -4.63 19.70
C VAL A 344 9.94 -4.25 20.96
N ILE A 345 9.51 -5.25 21.73
CA ILE A 345 8.80 -5.07 22.99
C ILE A 345 9.73 -4.38 23.99
N SER A 346 9.46 -3.11 24.27
CA SER A 346 10.24 -2.27 25.18
C SER A 346 9.40 -1.74 26.33
N CYS A 347 10.07 -1.35 27.41
CA CYS A 347 9.47 -0.71 28.56
C CYS A 347 9.10 0.74 28.22
N ASP A 348 7.81 1.00 27.99
CA ASP A 348 7.27 2.32 27.69
C ASP A 348 6.67 2.94 28.95
N ALA A 349 7.24 4.07 29.39
CA ALA A 349 6.77 4.85 30.54
C ALA A 349 5.95 6.10 30.14
N ALA A 350 5.61 6.26 28.86
CA ALA A 350 4.69 7.31 28.43
C ALA A 350 3.24 6.92 28.80
N ALA A 351 2.55 7.82 29.49
CA ALA A 351 1.21 7.56 29.99
C ALA A 351 0.20 7.37 28.85
N GLY A 352 -0.32 6.15 28.67
CA GLY A 352 -1.25 5.86 27.57
C GLY A 352 -1.49 4.36 27.34
N TYR A 353 -0.44 3.58 27.09
CA TYR A 353 -0.60 2.15 26.75
C TYR A 353 -1.12 1.32 27.93
N ASP A 354 -0.75 1.68 29.16
CA ASP A 354 -1.27 1.11 30.41
C ASP A 354 -2.79 1.36 30.53
N LYS A 355 -3.23 2.62 30.33
CA LYS A 355 -4.64 3.04 30.39
C LYS A 355 -5.45 2.37 29.29
N MET A 356 -4.88 2.26 28.09
CA MET A 356 -5.47 1.53 26.96
C MET A 356 -5.67 0.04 27.30
N ARG A 357 -4.65 -0.65 27.84
CA ARG A 357 -4.77 -2.08 28.17
C ARG A 357 -5.71 -2.34 29.34
N ARG A 358 -5.71 -1.48 30.37
CA ARG A 358 -6.73 -1.48 31.45
C ARG A 358 -8.15 -1.39 30.88
N LEU A 359 -8.38 -0.50 29.91
CA LEU A 359 -9.68 -0.34 29.25
C LEU A 359 -10.05 -1.53 28.33
N GLN A 360 -9.07 -2.16 27.69
CA GLN A 360 -9.27 -3.40 26.92
C GLN A 360 -9.71 -4.55 27.82
N ILE A 361 -9.00 -4.78 28.93
CA ILE A 361 -9.32 -5.79 29.95
C ILE A 361 -10.73 -5.55 30.51
N ALA A 362 -11.01 -4.33 30.97
CA ALA A 362 -12.31 -3.97 31.55
C ALA A 362 -13.51 -4.08 30.59
N ARG A 363 -13.26 -4.18 29.27
CA ARG A 363 -14.29 -4.38 28.24
C ARG A 363 -14.28 -5.77 27.62
N GLY A 364 -13.32 -6.63 27.96
CA GLY A 364 -13.15 -7.95 27.33
C GLY A 364 -12.81 -7.89 25.83
N VAL A 365 -12.06 -6.87 25.38
CA VAL A 365 -11.74 -6.66 23.95
C VAL A 365 -10.25 -6.75 23.65
N GLY A 366 -9.92 -7.29 22.48
CA GLY A 366 -8.54 -7.57 22.06
C GLY A 366 -8.11 -8.97 22.48
N GLU A 367 -6.82 -9.15 22.75
CA GLU A 367 -6.30 -10.44 23.24
C GLU A 367 -6.72 -10.67 24.70
N PRO A 368 -7.10 -11.90 25.10
CA PRO A 368 -7.28 -12.28 26.49
C PRO A 368 -6.07 -11.85 27.34
N CYS A 369 -6.31 -11.50 28.61
CA CYS A 369 -5.23 -11.09 29.49
C CYS A 369 -4.64 -12.26 30.27
N ASP A 370 -3.34 -12.18 30.55
CA ASP A 370 -2.65 -13.14 31.40
C ASP A 370 -2.82 -12.72 32.89
N PRO A 371 -3.50 -13.51 33.75
CA PRO A 371 -3.77 -13.12 35.13
C PRO A 371 -2.54 -13.16 36.04
N ARG A 372 -1.38 -13.63 35.57
CA ARG A 372 -0.08 -13.57 36.27
C ARG A 372 0.71 -12.33 35.86
N VAL A 373 0.75 -12.02 34.55
CA VAL A 373 1.51 -10.89 33.98
C VAL A 373 0.75 -9.57 34.10
N GLU A 374 -0.59 -9.60 33.99
CA GLU A 374 -1.46 -8.42 33.87
C GLU A 374 -2.35 -8.20 35.11
N ALA A 375 -2.10 -8.88 36.22
CA ALA A 375 -2.78 -8.64 37.50
C ALA A 375 -2.72 -7.15 37.92
N TRP A 376 -1.56 -6.51 37.71
CA TRP A 376 -1.35 -5.08 37.98
C TRP A 376 -2.19 -4.15 37.07
N LEU A 377 -2.68 -4.65 35.94
CA LEU A 377 -3.61 -3.98 35.03
C LEU A 377 -5.09 -4.26 35.38
N GLY A 378 -5.36 -5.16 36.33
CA GLY A 378 -6.71 -5.55 36.74
C GLY A 378 -7.24 -6.81 36.04
N CYS A 379 -6.38 -7.60 35.39
CA CYS A 379 -6.74 -8.96 34.96
C CYS A 379 -7.05 -9.85 36.18
N LYS A 380 -7.86 -10.89 36.00
CA LYS A 380 -8.33 -11.82 37.05
C LYS A 380 -8.36 -13.24 36.52
#